data_AF-A0A2G6C1S3-F1
#
_entry.id   AF-A0A2G6C1S3-F1
#
_cell.length_a   1.000
_cell.length_b   1.000
_cell.length_c   1.000
_cell.angle_alpha   90.00
_cell.angle_beta   90.00
_cell.angle_gamma   90.00
#
_symmetry.space_group_name_H-M   'P 1'
#
loop_
_entity.id
_entity.type
_entity.pdbx_description
1 polymer ?
#
loop_
_entity_poly.entity_id
_entity_poly.type
_entity_poly.pdbx_seq_one_letter_code
_entity_poly.pdbx_strand_id
1 'polypeptide(L)'
;MSLTSDDKQWIATTIGDAITELVLPRFDEHDRRFDEHDKRFEALENDVSLMKRDLQEVKEDVRVLKDDMRSVKQRLDSLEGTVKALENDIKEIYRMIEGVDNPRFFTKQFAKLPDKEKILVFNEELLKLAKKVGVELPR
;
A
#
# COMPACT_ATOMS: atom_id res chain seq x y z
N MET A 1 38.76 33.23 -75.30
CA MET A 1 40.06 32.83 -74.75
C MET A 1 39.86 31.55 -73.95
N SER A 2 40.74 30.57 -74.10
CA SER A 2 40.74 29.35 -73.29
C SER A 2 41.66 29.52 -72.09
N LEU A 3 41.33 28.88 -70.96
CA LEU A 3 42.24 28.79 -69.81
C LEU A 3 43.58 28.18 -70.22
N THR A 4 44.66 28.80 -69.78
CA THR A 4 46.02 28.24 -69.94
C THR A 4 46.21 27.04 -69.01
N SER A 5 47.31 26.32 -69.19
CA SER A 5 47.67 25.21 -68.29
C SER A 5 47.97 25.70 -66.88
N ASP A 6 48.59 26.88 -66.75
CA ASP A 6 48.95 27.48 -65.47
C ASP A 6 47.70 27.89 -64.68
N ASP A 7 46.70 28.47 -65.36
CA ASP A 7 45.42 28.82 -64.75
C ASP A 7 44.73 27.59 -64.16
N LYS A 8 44.72 26.48 -64.91
CA LYS A 8 44.10 25.22 -64.46
C LYS A 8 44.84 24.62 -63.27
N GLN A 9 46.18 24.66 -63.29
CA GLN A 9 46.99 24.13 -62.21
C GLN A 9 46.79 24.95 -60.92
N TRP A 10 46.77 26.28 -61.02
CA TRP A 10 46.53 27.15 -59.87
C TRP A 10 45.14 26.93 -59.26
N ILE A 11 44.09 26.80 -60.08
CA ILE A 11 42.73 26.49 -59.61
C ILE A 11 42.70 25.13 -58.91
N ALA A 12 43.32 24.10 -59.50
CA ALA A 12 43.34 22.76 -58.93
C ALA A 12 44.04 22.74 -57.55
N THR A 13 45.19 23.39 -57.43
CA THR A 13 45.90 23.52 -56.15
C THR A 13 45.06 24.29 -55.13
N THR A 14 44.51 25.45 -55.52
CA THR A 14 43.71 26.29 -54.60
C THR A 14 42.47 25.56 -54.07
N ILE A 15 41.79 24.79 -54.93
CA ILE A 15 40.64 23.96 -54.52
C ILE A 15 41.11 22.80 -53.63
N GLY A 16 42.21 22.14 -53.97
CA GLY A 16 42.77 21.05 -53.16
C GLY A 16 43.15 21.51 -51.75
N ASP A 17 43.78 22.68 -51.64
CA ASP A 17 44.15 23.30 -50.37
C ASP A 17 42.88 23.66 -49.58
N ALA A 18 41.88 24.29 -50.21
CA ALA A 18 40.62 24.62 -49.54
C ALA A 18 39.87 23.37 -49.03
N ILE A 19 39.88 22.27 -49.78
CA ILE A 19 39.31 20.99 -49.31
C ILE A 19 40.07 20.47 -48.10
N THR A 20 41.40 20.49 -48.17
CA THR A 20 42.27 19.95 -47.11
C THR A 20 42.19 20.78 -45.84
N GLU A 21 42.16 22.10 -45.96
CA GLU A 21 42.22 23.01 -44.81
C GLU A 21 40.86 23.33 -44.20
N LEU A 22 39.78 23.32 -45.01
CA LEU A 22 38.46 23.77 -44.55
C LEU A 22 37.42 22.66 -44.50
N VAL A 23 37.47 21.71 -45.44
CA VAL A 23 36.41 20.70 -45.60
C VAL A 23 36.71 19.44 -44.80
N LEU A 24 37.91 18.85 -44.96
CA LEU A 24 38.28 17.61 -44.25
C LEU A 24 38.18 17.75 -42.73
N PRO A 25 38.70 18.81 -42.07
CA PRO A 25 38.60 18.94 -40.62
C PRO A 25 37.16 19.03 -40.11
N ARG A 26 36.24 19.57 -40.92
CA ARG A 26 34.81 19.62 -40.55
C ARG A 26 34.16 18.24 -40.62
N PHE A 27 34.55 17.41 -41.57
CA PHE A 27 34.09 16.02 -41.64
C PHE A 27 34.64 15.21 -40.47
N ASP A 28 35.93 15.34 -40.15
CA ASP A 28 36.53 14.67 -38.99
C ASP A 28 35.83 15.06 -37.67
N GLU A 29 35.50 16.34 -37.51
CA GLU A 29 34.73 16.81 -36.34
C GLU A 29 33.29 16.25 -36.33
N HIS A 30 32.64 16.15 -37.50
CA HIS A 30 31.32 15.54 -37.58
C HIS A 30 31.36 14.05 -37.21
N ASP A 31 32.36 13.31 -37.69
CA ASP A 31 32.54 11.90 -37.33
C ASP A 31 32.72 11.75 -35.81
N ARG A 32 33.54 12.61 -35.20
CA ARG A 32 33.68 12.66 -33.73
C ARG A 32 32.36 12.93 -33.01
N ARG A 33 31.54 13.85 -33.52
CA ARG A 33 30.23 14.16 -32.93
C ARG A 33 29.24 13.01 -33.08
N PHE A 34 29.30 12.27 -34.19
CA PHE A 34 28.49 11.07 -34.37
C PHE A 34 28.90 9.97 -33.39
N ASP A 35 30.19 9.72 -33.21
CA ASP A 35 30.68 8.77 -32.19
C ASP A 35 30.21 9.13 -30.77
N GLU A 36 30.15 10.43 -30.45
CA GLU A 36 29.65 10.90 -29.17
C GLU A 36 28.14 10.74 -29.04
N HIS A 37 27.40 10.99 -30.12
CA HIS A 37 25.95 10.75 -30.15
C HIS A 37 25.63 9.27 -29.96
N ASP A 38 26.36 8.36 -30.61
CA ASP A 38 26.15 6.92 -30.46
C ASP A 38 26.34 6.48 -29.00
N LYS A 39 27.40 6.95 -28.33
CA LYS A 39 27.61 6.70 -26.90
C LYS A 39 26.47 7.22 -26.02
N ARG A 40 25.93 8.40 -26.34
CA ARG A 40 24.79 8.98 -25.62
C ARG A 40 23.51 8.18 -25.87
N PHE A 41 23.31 7.65 -27.08
CA PHE A 41 22.18 6.78 -27.40
C PHE A 41 22.28 5.46 -26.66
N GLU A 42 23.45 4.81 -26.62
CA GLU A 42 23.67 3.59 -25.84
C GLU A 42 23.39 3.81 -24.35
N ALA A 43 23.85 4.94 -23.79
CA ALA A 43 23.55 5.29 -22.40
C ALA A 43 22.04 5.45 -22.17
N LEU A 44 21.33 6.14 -23.07
CA LEU A 44 19.88 6.33 -22.98
C LEU A 44 19.12 5.00 -23.09
N GLU A 45 19.55 4.10 -23.97
CA GLU A 45 18.94 2.76 -24.11
C GLU A 45 19.09 1.94 -22.82
N ASN A 46 20.23 2.03 -22.16
CA ASN A 46 20.47 1.40 -20.86
C ASN A 46 19.58 1.99 -19.76
N ASP A 47 19.49 3.32 -19.67
CA ASP A 47 18.63 4.01 -18.71
C ASP A 47 17.15 3.65 -18.90
N VAL A 48 16.67 3.65 -20.16
CA VAL A 48 15.30 3.25 -20.49
C VAL A 48 15.04 1.79 -20.13
N SER A 49 16.03 0.91 -20.30
CA SER A 49 15.93 -0.51 -19.95
C SER A 49 15.90 -0.73 -18.43
N LEU A 50 16.65 0.06 -17.66
CA LEU A 50 16.55 0.10 -16.20
C LEU A 50 15.17 0.58 -15.74
N MET A 51 14.71 1.72 -16.25
CA MET A 51 13.40 2.28 -15.94
C MET A 51 12.26 1.29 -16.22
N LYS A 52 12.35 0.52 -17.33
CA LYS A 52 11.37 -0.53 -17.64
C LYS A 52 11.32 -1.62 -16.57
N ARG A 53 12.47 -2.02 -16.03
CA ARG A 53 12.55 -3.03 -14.96
C ARG A 53 11.95 -2.49 -13.66
N ASP A 54 12.36 -1.30 -13.25
CA ASP A 54 11.83 -0.64 -12.04
C ASP A 54 10.30 -0.48 -12.13
N LEU A 55 9.78 -0.12 -13.31
CA LEU A 55 8.34 -0.01 -13.53
C LEU A 55 7.60 -1.36 -13.43
N GLN A 56 8.24 -2.49 -13.81
CA GLN A 56 7.65 -3.81 -13.60
C GLN A 56 7.62 -4.18 -12.11
N GLU A 57 8.66 -3.84 -11.36
CA GLU A 57 8.72 -4.07 -9.91
C GLU A 57 7.62 -3.29 -9.18
N VAL A 58 7.51 -1.98 -9.45
CA VAL A 58 6.44 -1.13 -8.91
C VAL A 58 5.05 -1.68 -9.25
N LYS A 59 4.87 -2.22 -10.46
CA LYS A 59 3.58 -2.81 -10.87
C LYS A 59 3.23 -4.05 -10.05
N GLU A 60 4.20 -4.88 -9.72
CA GLU A 60 3.98 -6.06 -8.88
C GLU A 60 3.73 -5.67 -7.42
N ASP A 61 4.48 -4.72 -6.88
CA ASP A 61 4.25 -4.18 -5.53
C ASP A 61 2.84 -3.60 -5.38
N VAL A 62 2.38 -2.83 -6.38
CA VAL A 62 1.02 -2.29 -6.40
C VAL A 62 -0.03 -3.40 -6.45
N ARG A 63 0.25 -4.51 -7.14
CA ARG A 63 -0.65 -5.67 -7.18
C ARG A 63 -0.75 -6.35 -5.82
N VAL A 64 0.38 -6.60 -5.16
CA VAL A 64 0.42 -7.17 -3.81
C VAL A 64 -0.33 -6.27 -2.83
N LEU A 65 -0.06 -4.96 -2.86
CA LEU A 65 -0.73 -3.99 -1.99
C LEU A 65 -2.26 -3.99 -2.18
N LYS A 66 -2.73 -4.16 -3.43
CA LYS A 66 -4.16 -4.25 -3.73
C LYS A 66 -4.80 -5.50 -3.11
N ASP A 67 -4.10 -6.63 -3.13
CA ASP A 67 -4.59 -7.88 -2.53
C ASP A 67 -4.55 -7.84 -0.99
N ASP A 68 -3.50 -7.24 -0.41
CA ASP A 68 -3.44 -6.98 1.03
C ASP A 68 -4.59 -6.08 1.50
N MET A 69 -4.89 -5.02 0.74
CA MET A 69 -6.00 -4.12 1.06
C MET A 69 -7.37 -4.82 1.00
N ARG A 70 -7.56 -5.77 0.08
CA ARG A 70 -8.77 -6.61 0.04
C ARG A 70 -8.87 -7.50 1.29
N SER A 71 -7.76 -8.10 1.72
CA SER A 71 -7.70 -8.90 2.94
C SER A 71 -8.02 -8.07 4.20
N VAL A 72 -7.45 -6.86 4.30
CA VAL A 72 -7.77 -5.92 5.39
C VAL A 72 -9.26 -5.59 5.42
N LYS A 73 -9.86 -5.30 4.25
CA LYS A 73 -11.30 -5.03 4.16
C LYS A 73 -12.15 -6.20 4.66
N GLN A 74 -11.86 -7.42 4.23
CA GLN A 74 -12.59 -8.62 4.69
C GLN A 74 -12.50 -8.83 6.21
N ARG A 75 -11.32 -8.56 6.80
CA ARG A 75 -11.12 -8.63 8.25
C ARG A 75 -11.91 -7.56 8.99
N LEU A 76 -12.00 -6.34 8.44
CA LEU A 76 -12.83 -5.28 9.01
C LEU A 76 -14.32 -5.61 8.93
N ASP A 77 -14.81 -6.13 7.80
CA ASP A 77 -16.21 -6.56 7.65
C ASP A 77 -16.55 -7.66 8.68
N SER A 78 -15.63 -8.60 8.90
CA SER A 78 -15.77 -9.66 9.91
C SER A 78 -15.80 -9.10 11.33
N LEU A 79 -14.91 -8.16 11.64
CA LEU A 79 -14.86 -7.51 12.94
C LEU A 79 -16.13 -6.70 13.23
N GLU A 80 -16.67 -6.00 12.23
CA GLU A 80 -17.94 -5.28 12.33
C GLU A 80 -19.09 -6.25 12.69
N GLY A 81 -19.12 -7.43 12.04
CA GLY A 81 -20.07 -8.49 12.37
C GLY A 81 -19.94 -8.99 13.81
N THR A 82 -18.72 -9.24 14.28
CA THR A 82 -18.46 -9.64 15.67
C THR A 82 -18.90 -8.57 16.66
N VAL A 83 -18.62 -7.29 16.39
CA VAL A 83 -19.04 -6.18 17.26
C VAL A 83 -20.57 -6.10 17.35
N LYS A 84 -21.28 -6.22 16.22
CA LYS A 84 -22.75 -6.25 16.21
C LYS A 84 -23.33 -7.42 17.01
N ALA A 85 -22.70 -8.60 16.92
CA ALA A 85 -23.10 -9.76 17.72
C ALA A 85 -22.92 -9.48 19.22
N LEU A 86 -21.75 -8.97 19.62
CA LEU A 86 -21.49 -8.60 21.01
C LEU A 86 -22.46 -7.52 21.53
N GLU A 87 -22.79 -6.51 20.72
CA GLU A 87 -23.80 -5.51 21.07
C GLU A 87 -25.18 -6.14 21.32
N ASN A 88 -25.56 -7.14 20.54
CA ASN A 88 -26.81 -7.86 20.74
C ASN A 88 -26.78 -8.72 22.01
N ASP A 89 -25.69 -9.46 22.24
CA ASP A 89 -25.49 -10.27 23.44
C ASP A 89 -25.56 -9.39 24.70
N ILE A 90 -24.91 -8.22 24.68
CA ILE A 90 -24.95 -7.25 25.79
C ILE A 90 -26.39 -6.75 26.03
N LYS A 91 -27.13 -6.39 24.97
CA LYS A 91 -28.56 -6.00 25.09
C LYS A 91 -29.41 -7.12 25.68
N GLU A 92 -29.13 -8.37 25.31
CA GLU A 92 -29.85 -9.52 25.86
C GLU A 92 -29.54 -9.71 27.35
N ILE A 93 -28.27 -9.62 27.76
CA ILE A 93 -27.87 -9.65 29.17
C ILE A 93 -28.59 -8.55 29.97
N TYR A 94 -28.67 -7.32 29.45
CA TYR A 94 -29.42 -6.25 30.11
C TYR A 94 -30.89 -6.62 30.31
N ARG A 95 -31.57 -7.14 29.27
CA ARG A 95 -32.95 -7.61 29.39
C ARG A 95 -33.11 -8.74 30.41
N MET A 96 -32.17 -9.68 30.46
CA MET A 96 -32.18 -10.76 31.46
C MET A 96 -32.07 -10.18 32.87
N ILE A 97 -31.14 -9.24 33.11
CA ILE A 97 -30.97 -8.59 34.42
C ILE A 97 -32.21 -7.80 34.83
N GLU A 98 -32.82 -7.04 33.91
CA GLU A 98 -34.06 -6.29 34.18
C GLU A 98 -35.25 -7.22 34.44
N GLY A 99 -35.32 -8.36 33.72
CA GLY A 99 -36.36 -9.38 33.90
C GLY A 99 -36.20 -10.22 35.17
N VAL A 100 -35.05 -10.15 35.85
CA VAL A 100 -34.90 -10.68 37.20
C VAL A 100 -35.67 -9.74 38.14
N ASP A 101 -36.97 -10.03 38.30
CA ASP A 101 -37.82 -9.40 39.31
C ASP A 101 -37.40 -9.91 40.70
N ASN A 102 -36.25 -9.41 41.17
CA ASN A 102 -35.73 -9.70 42.49
C ASN A 102 -35.58 -8.41 43.30
N PRO A 103 -36.53 -8.13 44.21
CA PRO A 103 -36.56 -6.89 44.97
C PRO A 103 -35.35 -6.70 45.90
N ARG A 104 -34.50 -7.72 46.10
CA ARG A 104 -33.28 -7.61 46.93
C ARG A 104 -32.14 -6.85 46.25
N PHE A 105 -31.98 -6.94 44.93
CA PHE A 105 -30.82 -6.36 44.23
C PHE A 105 -30.91 -4.83 44.04
N PHE A 106 -32.12 -4.29 44.07
CA PHE A 106 -32.36 -2.86 43.84
C PHE A 106 -32.51 -2.04 45.13
N THR A 107 -32.16 -2.61 46.29
CA THR A 107 -32.22 -1.88 47.57
C THR A 107 -31.00 -1.00 47.79
N LYS A 108 -31.21 0.19 48.41
CA LYS A 108 -30.11 1.07 48.85
C LYS A 108 -29.12 0.37 49.82
N GLN A 109 -29.57 -0.68 50.51
CA GLN A 109 -28.74 -1.46 51.41
C GLN A 109 -27.83 -2.42 50.64
N PHE A 110 -28.33 -3.07 49.59
CA PHE A 110 -27.54 -3.94 48.72
C PHE A 110 -26.42 -3.18 48.00
N ALA A 111 -26.70 -1.98 47.49
CA ALA A 111 -25.69 -1.15 46.81
C ALA A 111 -24.49 -0.80 47.71
N LYS A 112 -24.69 -0.75 49.03
CA LYS A 112 -23.67 -0.42 50.04
C LYS A 112 -22.84 -1.63 50.50
N LEU A 113 -23.21 -2.85 50.10
CA LEU A 113 -22.44 -4.05 50.46
C LEU A 113 -21.07 -4.07 49.74
N PRO A 114 -20.01 -4.57 50.40
CA PRO A 114 -18.78 -5.04 49.75
C PRO A 114 -19.05 -5.98 48.57
N ASP A 115 -18.19 -5.95 47.55
CA ASP A 115 -18.40 -6.72 46.31
C ASP A 115 -18.48 -8.23 46.54
N LYS A 116 -17.70 -8.76 47.49
CA LYS A 116 -17.79 -10.16 47.90
C LYS A 116 -19.19 -10.53 48.41
N GLU A 117 -19.80 -9.67 49.22
CA GLU A 117 -21.13 -9.91 49.78
C GLU A 117 -22.24 -9.73 48.75
N LYS A 118 -22.07 -8.78 47.82
CA LYS A 118 -22.94 -8.66 46.65
C LYS A 118 -22.97 -9.94 45.83
N ILE A 119 -21.80 -10.53 45.55
CA ILE A 119 -21.67 -11.81 44.81
C ILE A 119 -22.35 -12.96 45.56
N LEU A 120 -22.16 -13.05 46.88
CA LEU A 120 -22.79 -14.10 47.69
C LEU A 120 -24.31 -14.01 47.68
N VAL A 121 -24.86 -12.81 47.86
CA VAL A 121 -26.31 -12.58 47.78
C VAL A 121 -26.84 -12.89 46.38
N PHE A 122 -26.09 -12.54 45.33
CA PHE A 122 -26.43 -12.89 43.95
C PHE A 122 -26.51 -14.40 43.75
N ASN A 123 -25.51 -15.14 44.24
CA ASN A 123 -25.47 -16.60 44.15
C ASN A 123 -26.63 -17.26 44.92
N GLU A 124 -26.94 -16.79 46.13
CA GLU A 124 -28.09 -17.29 46.90
C GLU A 124 -29.41 -17.15 46.15
N GLU A 125 -29.64 -15.99 45.55
CA GLU A 125 -30.88 -15.70 44.82
C GLU A 125 -30.96 -16.46 43.49
N LEU A 126 -29.83 -16.62 42.78
CA LEU A 126 -29.75 -17.48 41.61
C LEU A 126 -30.09 -18.95 41.95
N LEU A 127 -29.55 -19.47 43.06
CA LEU A 127 -29.87 -20.82 43.53
C LEU A 127 -31.36 -20.99 43.87
N LYS A 128 -31.99 -19.95 44.45
CA LYS A 128 -33.44 -19.97 44.72
C LYS A 128 -34.26 -19.99 43.43
N LEU A 129 -33.89 -19.15 42.46
CA LEU A 129 -34.57 -19.11 41.17
C LEU A 129 -34.41 -20.44 40.42
N ALA A 130 -33.20 -20.99 40.37
CA ALA A 130 -32.91 -22.28 39.74
C ALA A 130 -33.77 -23.41 40.32
N LYS A 131 -33.88 -23.48 41.67
CA LYS A 131 -34.81 -24.39 42.34
C LYS A 131 -36.26 -24.17 41.93
N LYS A 132 -36.71 -22.92 41.81
CA LYS A 132 -38.08 -22.57 41.41
C LYS A 132 -38.41 -23.02 39.98
N VAL A 133 -37.44 -22.95 39.06
CA VAL A 133 -37.62 -23.34 37.65
C VAL A 133 -37.19 -24.79 37.35
N GLY A 134 -36.76 -25.56 38.35
CA GLY A 134 -36.36 -26.96 38.20
C GLY A 134 -35.02 -27.15 37.49
N VAL A 135 -34.13 -26.15 37.52
CA VAL A 135 -32.79 -26.18 36.93
C VAL A 135 -31.75 -26.40 38.02
N GLU A 136 -30.80 -27.31 37.80
CA GLU A 136 -29.58 -27.41 38.62
C GLU A 136 -28.50 -26.50 38.05
N LEU A 137 -27.95 -25.61 38.89
CA LEU A 137 -26.81 -24.79 38.51
C LEU A 137 -25.52 -25.63 38.56
N PRO A 138 -24.62 -25.46 37.57
CA PRO A 138 -23.30 -26.09 37.63
C PRO A 138 -22.54 -25.63 38.88
N ARG A 139 -21.80 -26.57 39.49
CA ARG A 139 -20.94 -26.31 40.66
C ARG A 139 -19.62 -25.67 40.28
#